data_AF-A0A7J7T9E5-F1
#
_entry.id   AF-A0A7J7T9E5-F1
#
_cell.length_a   1.000
_cell.length_b   1.000
_cell.length_c   1.000
_cell.angle_alpha   90.00
_cell.angle_beta   90.00
_cell.angle_gamma   90.00
#
_symmetry.space_group_name_H-M   'P 1'
#
loop_
_entity.id
_entity.type
_entity.pdbx_description
1 polymer ?
#
loop_
_entity_poly.entity_id
_entity_poly.type
_entity_poly.pdbx_seq_one_letter_code
_entity_poly.pdbx_strand_id
1 'polypeptide(L)'
;MNGIRLHCSRGHKVESESGRWGAWSEPLWCPHGSFLVAFSLRVEAPKTLGDNTGANNVRFRCSDGKELEGPGLAWGDFGSWSEPCPKGICGLQTKIQRPRGLPDDTAMNDVRFFCCSS
;
A
#
# COMPACT_ATOMS: atom_id res chain seq x y z
N MET A 1 3.08 3.67 -8.23
CA MET A 1 2.58 2.31 -7.94
C MET A 1 1.12 2.21 -8.37
N ASN A 2 0.68 1.05 -8.86
CA ASN A 2 -0.65 0.91 -9.48
C ASN A 2 -1.66 0.12 -8.65
N GLY A 3 -1.23 -0.60 -7.62
CA GLY A 3 -2.14 -1.33 -6.75
C GLY A 3 -1.41 -1.99 -5.59
N ILE A 4 -2.19 -2.45 -4.61
CA ILE A 4 -1.73 -3.24 -3.47
C ILE A 4 -2.61 -4.48 -3.40
N ARG A 5 -1.99 -5.64 -3.14
CA ARG A 5 -2.67 -6.90 -2.90
C ARG A 5 -2.23 -7.46 -1.56
N LEU A 6 -3.18 -7.68 -0.67
CA LEU A 6 -2.95 -8.34 0.62
C LEU A 6 -3.10 -9.85 0.46
N HIS A 7 -2.25 -10.59 1.16
CA HIS A 7 -2.32 -12.04 1.27
C HIS A 7 -2.64 -12.40 2.72
N CYS A 8 -3.80 -13.03 2.94
CA CYS A 8 -4.28 -13.37 4.27
C CYS A 8 -3.79 -14.75 4.70
N SER A 9 -3.68 -14.97 6.01
CA SER A 9 -3.26 -16.24 6.62
C SER A 9 -4.10 -17.45 6.21
N ARG A 10 -5.36 -17.22 5.81
CA ARG A 10 -6.30 -18.26 5.32
C ARG A 10 -6.20 -18.51 3.81
N GLY A 11 -5.18 -17.99 3.12
CA GLY A 11 -4.96 -18.20 1.68
C GLY A 11 -5.76 -17.27 0.76
N HIS A 12 -6.61 -16.39 1.32
CA HIS A 12 -7.33 -15.39 0.52
C HIS A 12 -6.38 -14.28 0.06
N LYS A 13 -6.63 -13.77 -1.16
CA LYS A 13 -5.99 -12.58 -1.70
C LYS A 13 -7.04 -11.47 -1.75
N VAL A 14 -6.70 -10.30 -1.22
CA VAL A 14 -7.61 -9.15 -1.17
C VAL A 14 -6.95 -7.96 -1.87
N GLU A 15 -7.66 -7.38 -2.81
CA GLU A 15 -7.30 -6.14 -3.50
C GLU A 15 -8.51 -5.21 -3.55
N SER A 16 -8.27 -3.92 -3.72
CA SER A 16 -9.31 -2.93 -4.03
C SER A 16 -9.18 -2.53 -5.51
N GLU A 17 -9.54 -1.30 -5.88
CA GLU A 17 -9.31 -0.83 -7.24
C GLU A 17 -7.79 -0.79 -7.54
N SER A 18 -7.37 -1.32 -8.68
CA SER A 18 -5.98 -1.31 -9.13
C SER A 18 -5.88 -0.83 -10.57
N GLY A 19 -4.74 -0.23 -10.90
CA GLY A 19 -4.42 0.21 -12.25
C GLY A 19 -4.25 -0.99 -13.20
N ARG A 20 -4.51 -0.75 -14.48
CA ARG A 20 -4.46 -1.79 -15.53
C ARG A 20 -3.04 -2.18 -15.96
N TRP A 21 -2.05 -1.42 -15.53
CA TRP A 21 -0.66 -1.53 -15.98
C TRP A 21 0.27 -2.06 -14.87
N GLY A 22 1.37 -2.67 -15.28
CA GLY A 22 2.38 -3.27 -14.39
C GLY A 22 2.12 -4.75 -14.12
N ALA A 23 3.01 -5.36 -13.33
CA ALA A 23 2.90 -6.73 -12.86
C ALA A 23 2.92 -6.75 -11.33
N TRP A 24 2.22 -7.71 -10.73
CA TRP A 24 2.29 -7.96 -9.30
C TRP A 24 3.67 -8.50 -8.94
N SER A 25 4.29 -7.97 -7.89
CA SER A 25 5.49 -8.57 -7.33
C SER A 25 5.17 -9.85 -6.57
N GLU A 26 6.20 -10.64 -6.28
CA GLU A 26 6.09 -11.70 -5.29
C GLU A 26 5.66 -11.13 -3.93
N PRO A 27 4.81 -11.85 -3.16
CA PRO A 27 4.35 -11.40 -1.86
C PRO A 27 5.50 -11.41 -0.84
N LEU A 28 5.57 -10.35 -0.04
CA LEU A 28 6.40 -10.29 1.16
C LEU A 28 5.58 -10.77 2.35
N TRP A 29 6.18 -11.63 3.17
CA TRP A 29 5.49 -12.26 4.31
C TRP A 29 6.09 -11.80 5.63
N CYS A 30 5.21 -11.49 6.58
CA CYS A 30 5.59 -11.38 7.97
C CYS A 30 6.07 -12.75 8.48
N PRO A 31 7.17 -12.83 9.23
CA PRO A 31 7.79 -14.09 9.59
C PRO A 31 7.03 -14.78 10.74
N HIS A 32 7.24 -16.09 10.92
CA HIS A 32 6.75 -16.86 12.08
C HIS A 32 5.23 -16.78 12.34
N GLY A 33 4.41 -16.53 11.31
CA GLY A 33 2.96 -16.39 11.46
C GLY A 33 2.50 -15.06 12.06
N SER A 34 3.40 -14.07 12.19
CA SER A 34 3.03 -12.68 12.49
C SER A 34 2.24 -12.06 11.34
N PHE A 35 1.59 -10.93 11.61
CA PHE A 35 0.68 -10.27 10.67
C PHE A 35 0.96 -8.77 10.56
N LEU A 36 0.50 -8.15 9.48
CA LEU A 36 0.68 -6.71 9.24
C LEU A 36 -0.15 -5.92 10.26
N VAL A 37 0.47 -4.95 10.94
CA VAL A 37 -0.17 -4.10 11.95
C VAL A 37 -0.18 -2.63 11.60
N ALA A 38 0.82 -2.12 10.88
CA ALA A 38 0.89 -0.71 10.49
C ALA A 38 1.48 -0.56 9.10
N PHE A 39 1.28 0.60 8.48
CA PHE A 39 1.87 0.93 7.18
C PHE A 39 2.43 2.34 7.15
N SER A 40 3.31 2.60 6.19
CA SER A 40 3.83 3.93 5.86
C SER A 40 3.95 4.02 4.34
N LEU A 41 3.39 5.08 3.76
CA LEU A 41 3.33 5.29 2.32
C LEU A 41 4.51 6.17 1.88
N ARG A 42 5.14 5.81 0.76
CA ARG A 42 6.18 6.62 0.13
C ARG A 42 5.58 7.51 -0.94
N VAL A 43 5.72 8.81 -0.76
CA VAL A 43 5.15 9.84 -1.65
C VAL A 43 6.20 10.94 -1.88
N GLU A 44 6.19 11.58 -3.04
CA GLU A 44 6.98 12.81 -3.23
C GLU A 44 6.28 14.03 -2.60
N ALA A 45 7.05 14.90 -1.97
CA ALA A 45 6.50 16.18 -1.53
C ALA A 45 5.95 16.95 -2.75
N PRO A 46 4.75 17.57 -2.64
CA PRO A 46 4.21 18.40 -3.72
C PRO A 46 5.22 19.50 -4.07
N LYS A 47 5.68 19.55 -5.31
CA LYS A 47 6.61 20.60 -5.78
C LYS A 47 5.89 21.90 -6.07
N THR A 48 4.60 21.84 -6.40
CA THR A 48 3.73 23.01 -6.59
C THR A 48 2.33 22.77 -6.01
N LEU A 49 1.59 23.86 -5.73
CA LEU A 49 0.17 23.81 -5.38
C LEU A 49 -0.62 23.23 -6.57
N GLY A 50 -1.00 21.96 -6.48
CA GLY A 50 -1.82 21.28 -7.49
C GLY A 50 -1.24 19.99 -8.06
N ASP A 51 0.00 19.63 -7.71
CA ASP A 51 0.57 18.35 -8.13
C ASP A 51 -0.11 17.18 -7.39
N ASN A 52 -0.63 16.24 -8.16
CA ASN A 52 -1.14 14.97 -7.64
C ASN A 52 0.05 14.04 -7.39
N THR A 53 0.58 14.04 -6.18
CA THR A 53 1.61 13.06 -5.85
C THR A 53 1.01 11.65 -5.84
N GLY A 54 1.44 10.79 -6.76
CA GLY A 54 1.16 9.37 -6.73
C GLY A 54 1.97 8.65 -5.64
N ALA A 55 1.41 7.57 -5.08
CA ALA A 55 2.13 6.69 -4.19
C ALA A 55 3.19 5.90 -4.96
N ASN A 56 4.44 5.97 -4.49
CA ASN A 56 5.59 5.37 -5.14
C ASN A 56 5.93 4.00 -4.55
N ASN A 57 5.78 3.84 -3.24
CA ASN A 57 6.02 2.60 -2.53
C ASN A 57 5.18 2.53 -1.24
N VAL A 58 5.15 1.38 -0.59
CA VAL A 58 4.56 1.18 0.72
C VAL A 58 5.45 0.26 1.54
N ARG A 59 5.58 0.55 2.83
CA ARG A 59 6.17 -0.37 3.79
C ARG A 59 5.17 -0.71 4.88
N PHE A 60 5.31 -1.90 5.44
CA PHE A 60 4.47 -2.39 6.52
C PHE A 60 5.31 -2.76 7.73
N ARG A 61 4.71 -2.66 8.91
CA ARG A 61 5.24 -3.24 10.14
C ARG A 61 4.43 -4.48 10.50
N CYS A 62 5.14 -5.56 10.82
CA CYS A 62 4.59 -6.80 11.31
C CYS A 62 4.40 -6.75 12.83
N SER A 63 3.53 -7.61 13.38
CA SER A 63 3.25 -7.69 14.82
C SER A 63 4.46 -8.10 15.66
N ASP A 64 5.49 -8.71 15.05
CA ASP A 64 6.76 -9.04 15.69
C ASP A 64 7.80 -7.89 15.62
N GLY A 65 7.43 -6.75 15.04
CA GLY A 65 8.29 -5.59 14.85
C GLY A 65 9.09 -5.58 13.55
N LYS A 66 9.07 -6.65 12.75
CA LYS A 66 9.76 -6.65 11.45
C LYS A 66 9.10 -5.67 10.48
N GLU A 67 9.91 -4.95 9.72
CA GLU A 67 9.43 -4.07 8.65
C GLU A 67 9.61 -4.75 7.28
N LEU A 68 8.59 -4.61 6.43
CA LEU A 68 8.58 -5.10 5.06
C LEU A 68 8.44 -3.90 4.13
N GLU A 69 9.48 -3.57 3.39
CA GLU A 69 9.42 -2.55 2.34
C GLU A 69 9.04 -3.21 1.00
N GLY A 70 8.00 -2.69 0.35
CA GLY A 70 7.58 -3.17 -0.96
C GLY A 70 8.62 -2.89 -2.05
N PRO A 71 8.56 -3.61 -3.19
CA PRO A 71 9.47 -3.40 -4.31
C PRO A 71 9.03 -2.24 -5.22
N GLY A 72 8.38 -1.22 -4.66
CA GLY A 72 7.97 -0.01 -5.38
C GLY A 72 9.15 0.90 -5.74
N LEU A 73 8.83 2.10 -6.23
CA LEU A 73 9.85 3.06 -6.65
C LEU A 73 10.59 3.66 -5.45
N ALA A 74 11.87 3.95 -5.64
CA ALA A 74 12.72 4.53 -4.60
C ALA A 74 12.64 6.07 -4.50
N TRP A 75 11.66 6.71 -5.13
CA TRP A 75 11.51 8.18 -5.16
C TRP A 75 10.54 8.69 -4.09
N GLY A 76 10.83 9.87 -3.55
CA GLY A 76 10.10 10.49 -2.45
C GLY A 76 10.49 9.94 -1.09
N ASP A 77 9.69 10.26 -0.08
CA ASP A 77 9.95 9.93 1.32
C ASP A 77 8.79 9.14 1.92
N PHE A 78 9.12 8.27 2.87
CA PHE A 78 8.10 7.60 3.68
C PHE A 78 7.50 8.57 4.68
N GLY A 79 6.17 8.70 4.68
CA GLY A 79 5.44 9.44 5.70
C GLY A 79 5.48 8.75 7.07
N SER A 80 4.83 9.39 8.05
CA SER A 80 4.61 8.80 9.37
C SER A 80 3.94 7.43 9.27
N TRP A 81 4.25 6.57 10.23
CA TRP A 81 3.53 5.30 10.40
C TRP A 81 2.07 5.56 10.76
N SER A 82 1.18 4.71 10.27
CA SER A 82 -0.19 4.64 10.75
C SER A 82 -0.25 4.17 12.19
N GLU A 83 -1.38 4.44 12.85
CA GLU A 83 -1.71 3.76 14.09
C GLU A 83 -1.74 2.23 13.88
N PRO A 84 -1.22 1.44 14.83
CA PRO A 84 -1.16 -0.01 14.68
C PRO A 84 -2.53 -0.66 14.89
N CYS A 85 -2.90 -1.59 14.02
CA CYS A 85 -4.04 -2.47 14.17
C CYS A 85 -3.75 -3.55 15.24
N PRO A 86 -4.47 -3.59 16.37
CA PRO A 86 -4.19 -4.54 17.45
C PRO A 86 -4.33 -6.01 17.03
N LYS A 87 -5.26 -6.31 16.11
CA LYS A 87 -5.53 -7.65 15.58
C LYS A 87 -5.15 -7.80 14.10
N GLY A 88 -4.34 -6.87 13.60
CA GLY A 88 -3.86 -6.88 12.23
C GLY A 88 -4.80 -6.26 11.20
N ILE A 89 -4.27 -6.13 9.99
CA ILE A 89 -4.94 -5.60 8.80
C ILE A 89 -5.67 -6.74 8.07
N CYS A 90 -6.96 -6.57 7.77
CA CYS A 90 -7.75 -7.54 6.98
C CYS A 90 -8.48 -6.95 5.77
N GLY A 91 -8.27 -5.67 5.47
CA GLY A 91 -8.84 -5.06 4.29
C GLY A 91 -8.09 -3.83 3.86
N LEU A 92 -8.37 -3.39 2.65
CA LEU A 92 -7.86 -2.16 2.08
C LEU A 92 -8.89 -1.49 1.19
N GLN A 93 -8.80 -0.18 1.07
CA GLN A 93 -9.43 0.59 0.01
C GLN A 93 -8.40 1.54 -0.58
N THR A 94 -8.12 1.38 -1.87
CA THR A 94 -7.21 2.21 -2.64
C THR A 94 -7.96 3.41 -3.24
N LYS A 95 -7.25 4.52 -3.40
CA LYS A 95 -7.71 5.68 -4.15
C LYS A 95 -6.91 5.74 -5.45
N ILE A 96 -7.57 5.39 -6.56
CA ILE A 96 -6.97 5.39 -7.89
C ILE A 96 -7.33 6.69 -8.61
N GLN A 97 -6.35 7.32 -9.24
CA GLN A 97 -6.60 8.41 -10.17
C GLN A 97 -7.18 7.83 -11.46
N ARG A 98 -8.39 8.27 -11.82
CA ARG A 98 -8.98 7.89 -13.11
C ARG A 98 -8.29 8.65 -14.25
N PRO A 99 -8.11 8.03 -15.42
CA PRO A 99 -7.52 8.71 -16.57
C PRO A 99 -8.33 9.95 -16.94
N ARG A 100 -7.66 11.11 -17.13
CA ARG A 100 -8.31 12.36 -17.57
C ARG A 100 -8.14 12.62 -19.07
N GLY A 101 -7.95 11.55 -19.85
CA GLY A 101 -7.90 11.62 -21.32
C GLY A 101 -6.65 11.03 -21.96
N LEU A 102 -5.62 10.65 -21.19
CA LEU A 102 -4.45 9.92 -21.68
C LEU A 102 -4.41 8.46 -21.15
N PRO A 103 -3.89 7.48 -21.92
CA PRO A 103 -3.93 6.06 -21.55
C PRO A 103 -3.07 5.64 -20.34
N ASP A 104 -2.11 6.46 -19.90
CA ASP A 104 -1.12 6.13 -18.86
C ASP A 104 -1.40 6.78 -17.48
N ASP A 105 -2.47 7.55 -17.34
CA ASP A 105 -2.77 8.37 -16.15
C ASP A 105 -3.25 7.59 -14.90
N THR A 106 -3.20 6.25 -14.89
CA THR A 106 -3.75 5.46 -13.78
C THR A 106 -2.68 5.18 -12.72
N ALA A 107 -2.55 6.07 -11.74
CA ALA A 107 -1.70 5.89 -10.56
C ALA A 107 -2.53 5.74 -9.28
N MET A 108 -2.03 4.97 -8.32
CA MET A 108 -2.57 4.95 -6.96
C MET A 108 -2.11 6.19 -6.20
N ASN A 109 -3.03 6.98 -5.67
CA ASN A 109 -2.70 8.22 -4.94
C ASN A 109 -2.68 7.99 -3.43
N ASP A 110 -3.56 7.12 -2.92
CA ASP A 110 -3.71 6.90 -1.48
C ASP A 110 -4.27 5.51 -1.19
N VAL A 111 -4.18 5.08 0.07
CA VAL A 111 -4.74 3.82 0.56
C VAL A 111 -5.14 3.96 2.03
N ARG A 112 -6.30 3.41 2.38
CA ARG A 112 -6.65 3.12 3.77
C ARG A 112 -6.70 1.63 4.01
N PHE A 113 -6.21 1.20 5.16
CA PHE A 113 -6.29 -0.18 5.62
C PHE A 113 -7.34 -0.32 6.72
N PHE A 114 -8.00 -1.47 6.76
CA PHE A 114 -9.01 -1.79 7.77
C PHE A 114 -8.43 -2.77 8.80
N CYS A 115 -8.49 -2.39 10.07
CA CYS A 115 -8.14 -3.25 11.19
C CYS A 115 -9.26 -4.25 11.47
N CYS A 116 -8.89 -5.47 11.86
CA CYS A 116 -9.88 -6.49 12.26
C CYS A 116 -10.45 -6.21 13.65
N SER A 117 -11.73 -6.53 13.83
CA SER A 117 -12.43 -6.41 15.13
C SER A 117 -12.27 -7.66 16.00
N SER A 118 -12.11 -8.85 15.42
CA SER A 118 -12.03 -10.13 16.13
C SER A 118 -11.38 -11.22 15.31
#